data_AF-A0A2A5BG84-F1
#
_entry.id   AF-A0A2A5BG84-F1
#
_cell.length_a   1.000
_cell.length_b   1.000
_cell.length_c   1.000
_cell.angle_alpha   90.00
_cell.angle_beta   90.00
_cell.angle_gamma   90.00
#
_symmetry.space_group_name_H-M   'P 1'
#
loop_
_entity.id
_entity.type
_entity.pdbx_description
1 polymer ?
#
loop_
_entity_poly.entity_id
_entity_poly.type
_entity_poly.pdbx_seq_one_letter_code
_entity_poly.pdbx_strand_id
1 'polypeptide(L)'
;MKNLVIHLIILFSFLLIIVSMQQSDDIPEPTIPVATTPTPAASDNSELGKLREYLTDEDYDAALPVIAYLLSEGTAGKERQAWLYQQQAWIQTQWMHYHSAIDSLTLANSLVEANYNEQQIDRLQTKIDSEQSERDYTDVYEDSRDSGITKTLQKKITIAYIYLDDNRWSKWSPRLRQRNRNSMDGVVNWYHQQSGNYDIDDLEVDVRYFYVKSPKGISKEWIRQRDFFIYAQGLLVKQLGFRTTKQFIASLTGGSSNHQVALVFHSNNDERSFAMSCPKEYQRSCNLEYVMLTEKMNNNPYGWVIQQVQAHEILHLFGADDLYPITSAKDYAVTDVMNYYSDALKHATIDPITAWSIGWTDLPNTPFRVDLIED
;
A
#
# COMPACT_ATOMS: atom_id res chain seq x y z
N MET A 1 7.97 27.14 24.98
CA MET A 1 8.30 27.86 23.73
C MET A 1 9.05 26.99 22.72
N LYS A 2 10.11 26.25 23.08
CA LYS A 2 10.81 25.34 22.14
C LYS A 2 9.91 24.27 21.48
N ASN A 3 8.99 23.65 22.25
CA ASN A 3 8.09 22.63 21.69
C ASN A 3 7.01 23.20 20.76
N LEU A 4 6.65 24.49 20.91
CA LEU A 4 5.67 25.16 20.04
C LEU A 4 6.29 25.45 18.65
N VAL A 5 7.58 25.78 18.61
CA VAL A 5 8.31 26.04 17.35
C VAL A 5 8.52 24.75 16.56
N ILE A 6 8.81 23.63 17.22
CA ILE A 6 8.94 22.32 16.56
C ILE A 6 7.59 21.88 15.96
N HIS A 7 6.48 22.05 16.69
CA HIS A 7 5.16 21.72 16.18
C HIS A 7 4.71 22.65 15.03
N LEU A 8 5.09 23.94 15.06
CA LEU A 8 4.81 24.86 13.95
C LEU A 8 5.63 24.52 12.70
N ILE A 9 6.89 24.09 12.85
CA ILE A 9 7.75 23.68 11.73
C ILE A 9 7.18 22.41 11.09
N ILE A 10 6.78 21.41 11.90
CA ILE A 10 6.12 20.20 11.38
C ILE A 10 4.82 20.58 10.65
N LEU A 11 3.97 21.45 11.22
CA LEU A 11 2.73 21.88 10.56
C LEU A 11 2.97 22.64 9.24
N PHE A 12 4.06 23.41 9.14
CA PHE A 12 4.41 24.18 7.95
C PHE A 12 5.00 23.30 6.85
N SER A 13 5.79 22.29 7.21
CA SER A 13 6.28 21.26 6.28
C SER A 13 5.13 20.45 5.67
N PHE A 14 4.10 20.12 6.48
CA PHE A 14 2.92 19.39 6.01
C PHE A 14 2.01 20.20 5.08
N LEU A 15 1.90 21.52 5.28
CA LEU A 15 1.14 22.38 4.35
C LEU A 15 1.83 22.46 2.96
N LEU A 16 3.15 22.35 2.92
CA LEU A 16 3.94 22.33 1.69
C LEU A 16 3.77 21.01 0.90
N ILE A 17 3.56 19.88 1.57
CA ILE A 17 3.33 18.56 0.91
C ILE A 17 1.95 18.51 0.22
N ILE A 18 0.90 19.03 0.87
CA ILE A 18 -0.43 19.09 0.25
C ILE A 18 -0.44 20.07 -0.92
N VAL A 19 0.31 21.17 -0.83
CA VAL A 19 0.47 22.13 -1.95
C VAL A 19 1.39 21.57 -3.05
N SER A 20 2.41 20.78 -2.74
CA SER A 20 3.29 20.16 -3.76
C SER A 20 2.61 18.98 -4.47
N MET A 21 1.67 18.28 -3.84
CA MET A 21 0.78 17.34 -4.53
C MET A 21 -0.30 18.06 -5.36
N GLN A 22 -0.66 19.31 -5.02
CA GLN A 22 -1.54 20.16 -5.83
C GLN A 22 -0.82 20.90 -6.96
N GLN A 23 0.51 20.99 -6.90
CA GLN A 23 1.40 21.54 -7.92
C GLN A 23 2.44 20.50 -8.34
N SER A 24 2.01 19.27 -8.64
CA SER A 24 2.78 18.52 -9.64
C SER A 24 2.61 19.33 -10.92
N ASP A 25 3.58 20.20 -11.21
CA ASP A 25 3.74 20.81 -12.52
C ASP A 25 3.45 19.71 -13.54
N ASP A 26 2.62 19.99 -14.55
CA ASP A 26 2.29 19.10 -15.65
C ASP A 26 3.60 18.66 -16.33
N ILE A 27 4.28 17.68 -15.76
CA ILE A 27 5.36 16.95 -16.42
C ILE A 27 4.61 16.27 -17.56
N PRO A 28 4.92 16.63 -18.82
CA PRO A 28 4.22 16.05 -19.96
C PRO A 28 4.27 14.54 -19.80
N GLU A 29 3.10 13.88 -19.93
CA GLU A 29 3.04 12.43 -19.92
C GLU A 29 4.15 11.89 -20.82
N PRO A 30 4.90 10.86 -20.37
CA PRO A 30 5.98 10.30 -21.16
C PRO A 30 5.41 9.86 -22.50
N THR A 31 5.65 10.66 -23.54
CA THR A 31 5.29 10.31 -24.90
C THR A 31 6.09 9.08 -25.23
N ILE A 32 5.43 7.99 -25.64
CA ILE A 32 6.12 6.78 -26.12
C ILE A 32 7.17 7.25 -27.10
N PRO A 33 8.46 7.11 -26.80
CA PRO A 33 9.43 7.38 -27.83
C PRO A 33 9.17 6.36 -28.92
N VAL A 34 8.77 6.84 -30.11
CA VAL A 34 8.59 6.00 -31.28
C VAL A 34 9.98 5.56 -31.74
N ALA A 35 10.60 4.67 -30.98
CA ALA A 35 11.64 3.81 -31.53
C ALA A 35 10.96 3.08 -32.69
N THR A 36 11.43 3.37 -33.91
CA THR A 36 10.89 2.78 -35.14
C THR A 36 10.74 1.27 -34.94
N THR A 37 9.49 0.80 -34.94
CA THR A 37 9.16 -0.61 -34.69
C THR A 37 10.05 -1.48 -35.59
N PRO A 38 10.83 -2.42 -35.04
CA PRO A 38 11.67 -3.28 -35.86
C PRO A 38 10.82 -4.04 -36.88
N THR A 39 11.34 -4.18 -38.10
CA THR A 39 10.63 -4.88 -39.20
C THR A 39 10.50 -6.36 -38.82
N PRO A 40 9.30 -6.96 -38.86
CA PRO A 40 9.08 -8.31 -38.36
C PRO A 40 9.76 -9.39 -39.22
N ALA A 41 10.36 -10.38 -38.55
CA ALA A 41 10.77 -11.65 -39.16
C ALA A 41 9.56 -12.59 -39.30
N ALA A 42 9.53 -13.41 -40.36
CA ALA A 42 8.32 -14.11 -40.83
C ALA A 42 7.71 -15.16 -39.88
N SER A 43 8.44 -15.64 -38.87
CA SER A 43 7.97 -16.67 -37.91
C SER A 43 7.54 -16.12 -36.54
N ASP A 44 7.61 -14.80 -36.34
CA ASP A 44 7.46 -14.11 -35.06
C ASP A 44 6.13 -13.33 -34.91
N ASN A 45 5.22 -13.52 -35.87
CA ASN A 45 4.10 -12.61 -36.09
C ASN A 45 2.93 -12.77 -35.11
N SER A 46 2.79 -13.88 -34.36
CA SER A 46 1.63 -14.07 -33.48
C SER A 46 1.75 -13.35 -32.14
N GLU A 47 2.82 -13.59 -31.36
CA GLU A 47 2.96 -12.99 -30.03
C GLU A 47 3.28 -11.49 -30.09
N LEU A 48 4.10 -11.06 -31.05
CA LEU A 48 4.32 -9.63 -31.28
C LEU A 48 3.04 -8.94 -31.79
N GLY A 49 2.19 -9.66 -32.53
CA GLY A 49 0.87 -9.19 -32.92
C GLY A 49 -0.04 -8.96 -31.71
N LYS A 50 -0.14 -9.95 -30.81
CA LYS A 50 -0.90 -9.82 -29.55
C LYS A 50 -0.37 -8.69 -28.67
N LEU A 51 0.95 -8.57 -28.52
CA LEU A 51 1.54 -7.49 -27.74
C LEU A 51 1.11 -6.12 -28.27
N ARG A 52 1.09 -5.94 -29.60
CA ARG A 52 0.64 -4.67 -30.19
C ARG A 52 -0.84 -4.40 -29.95
N GLU A 53 -1.68 -5.44 -29.99
CA GLU A 53 -3.10 -5.34 -29.65
C GLU A 53 -3.26 -4.89 -28.19
N TYR A 54 -2.61 -5.58 -27.24
CA TYR A 54 -2.66 -5.21 -25.83
C TYR A 54 -2.14 -3.79 -25.55
N LEU A 55 -1.03 -3.38 -26.18
CA LEU A 55 -0.52 -2.01 -26.04
C LEU A 55 -1.46 -0.96 -26.65
N THR A 56 -2.19 -1.29 -27.72
CA THR A 56 -3.16 -0.39 -28.36
C THR A 56 -4.43 -0.26 -27.52
N ASP A 57 -4.86 -1.36 -26.90
CA ASP A 57 -6.05 -1.43 -26.06
C ASP A 57 -5.77 -1.02 -24.60
N GLU A 58 -4.53 -0.62 -24.29
CA GLU A 58 -4.06 -0.28 -22.95
C GLU A 58 -4.22 -1.43 -21.92
N ASP A 59 -4.24 -2.68 -22.40
CA ASP A 59 -4.30 -3.89 -21.57
C ASP A 59 -2.89 -4.28 -21.09
N TYR A 60 -2.36 -3.47 -20.17
CA TYR A 60 -1.00 -3.63 -19.65
C TYR A 60 -0.80 -4.92 -18.84
N ASP A 61 -1.85 -5.39 -18.17
CA ASP A 61 -1.85 -6.66 -17.44
C ASP A 61 -1.57 -7.84 -18.38
N ALA A 62 -2.15 -7.81 -19.59
CA ALA A 62 -1.92 -8.82 -20.60
C ALA A 62 -0.60 -8.60 -21.39
N ALA A 63 -0.19 -7.35 -21.59
CA ALA A 63 1.02 -7.00 -22.34
C ALA A 63 2.30 -7.47 -21.64
N LEU A 64 2.43 -7.25 -20.32
CA LEU A 64 3.68 -7.54 -19.59
C LEU A 64 4.11 -9.01 -19.62
N PRO A 65 3.23 -10.00 -19.39
CA PRO A 65 3.57 -11.41 -19.55
C PRO A 65 4.07 -11.75 -20.96
N VAL A 66 3.50 -11.14 -22.01
CA VAL A 66 3.95 -11.34 -23.39
C VAL A 66 5.33 -10.72 -23.62
N ILE A 67 5.60 -9.54 -23.06
CA ILE A 67 6.93 -8.92 -23.11
C ILE A 67 7.96 -9.83 -22.42
N ALA A 68 7.66 -10.32 -21.21
CA ALA A 68 8.54 -11.21 -20.46
C ALA A 68 8.83 -12.50 -21.24
N TYR A 69 7.80 -13.12 -21.84
CA TYR A 69 7.96 -14.28 -22.71
C TYR A 69 8.91 -13.97 -23.89
N LEU A 70 8.66 -12.90 -24.65
CA LEU A 70 9.46 -12.52 -25.81
C LEU A 70 10.91 -12.17 -25.46
N LEU A 71 11.15 -11.58 -24.28
CA LEU A 71 12.50 -11.33 -23.77
C LEU A 71 13.22 -12.64 -23.40
N SER A 72 12.49 -13.60 -22.82
CA SER A 72 13.04 -14.90 -22.38
C SER A 72 13.42 -15.84 -23.52
N GLU A 73 12.76 -15.75 -24.69
CA GLU A 73 13.09 -16.59 -25.85
C GLU A 73 14.51 -16.34 -26.37
N GLY A 74 15.09 -15.16 -26.12
CA GLY A 74 16.50 -14.85 -26.44
C GLY A 74 16.85 -14.85 -27.94
N THR A 75 15.89 -15.11 -28.81
CA THR A 75 16.06 -15.17 -30.28
C THR A 75 15.85 -13.82 -30.97
N ALA A 76 15.34 -12.83 -30.25
CA ALA A 76 15.16 -11.48 -30.75
C ALA A 76 16.50 -10.76 -30.94
N GLY A 77 16.68 -10.05 -32.06
CA GLY A 77 17.82 -9.15 -32.25
C GLY A 77 17.85 -8.04 -31.19
N LYS A 78 19.04 -7.50 -30.89
CA LYS A 78 19.26 -6.48 -29.84
C LYS A 78 18.30 -5.29 -29.92
N GLU A 79 18.00 -4.82 -31.13
CA GLU A 79 17.05 -3.72 -31.38
C GLU A 79 15.63 -4.05 -30.91
N ARG A 80 15.17 -5.29 -31.14
CA ARG A 80 13.85 -5.74 -30.68
C ARG A 80 13.83 -5.93 -29.17
N GLN A 81 14.89 -6.47 -28.59
CA GLN A 81 15.00 -6.57 -27.13
C GLN A 81 15.00 -5.19 -26.47
N ALA A 82 15.72 -4.22 -27.02
CA ALA A 82 15.71 -2.84 -26.54
C ALA A 82 14.30 -2.24 -26.62
N TRP A 83 13.58 -2.43 -27.73
CA TRP A 83 12.19 -1.98 -27.87
C TRP A 83 11.26 -2.64 -26.83
N LEU A 84 11.40 -3.94 -26.59
CA LEU A 84 10.60 -4.66 -25.58
C LEU A 84 10.83 -4.10 -24.16
N TYR A 85 12.09 -3.85 -23.79
CA TYR A 85 12.42 -3.21 -22.52
C TYR A 85 11.89 -1.77 -22.42
N GLN A 86 11.86 -1.01 -23.52
CA GLN A 86 11.23 0.31 -23.54
C GLN A 86 9.71 0.23 -23.31
N GLN A 87 9.02 -0.76 -23.89
CA GLN A 87 7.59 -0.97 -23.64
C GLN A 87 7.35 -1.40 -22.19
N GLN A 88 8.20 -2.29 -21.64
CA GLN A 88 8.14 -2.70 -20.24
C GLN A 88 8.29 -1.50 -19.31
N ALA A 89 9.28 -0.64 -19.55
CA ALA A 89 9.51 0.56 -18.76
C ALA A 89 8.33 1.54 -18.80
N TRP A 90 7.73 1.70 -19.99
CA TRP A 90 6.57 2.57 -20.14
C TRP A 90 5.37 2.05 -19.32
N ILE A 91 5.06 0.75 -19.38
CA ILE A 91 4.02 0.13 -18.56
C ILE A 91 4.33 0.32 -17.07
N GLN A 92 5.55 0.01 -16.64
CA GLN A 92 5.97 0.18 -15.25
C GLN A 92 5.86 1.64 -14.78
N THR A 93 6.08 2.61 -15.67
CA THR A 93 5.85 4.03 -15.37
C THR A 93 4.36 4.33 -15.14
N GLN A 94 3.46 3.76 -15.96
CA GLN A 94 2.01 3.88 -15.75
C GLN A 94 1.60 3.28 -14.40
N TRP A 95 2.26 2.21 -13.98
CA TRP A 95 2.00 1.57 -12.68
C TRP A 95 2.66 2.26 -11.48
N MET A 96 3.38 3.36 -11.71
CA MET A 96 4.21 4.06 -10.72
C MET A 96 5.38 3.22 -10.17
N HIS A 97 5.79 2.16 -10.88
CA HIS A 97 6.95 1.31 -10.55
C HIS A 97 8.24 1.91 -11.12
N TYR A 98 8.57 3.13 -10.72
CA TYR A 98 9.62 3.93 -11.36
C TYR A 98 11.02 3.29 -11.31
N HIS A 99 11.37 2.59 -10.23
CA HIS A 99 12.65 1.87 -10.12
C HIS A 99 12.75 0.78 -11.19
N SER A 100 11.71 -0.05 -11.32
CA SER A 100 11.66 -1.10 -12.34
C SER A 100 11.68 -0.51 -13.76
N ALA A 101 11.03 0.64 -13.97
CA ALA A 101 11.10 1.35 -15.24
C ALA A 101 12.52 1.81 -15.58
N ILE A 102 13.27 2.35 -14.61
CA ILE A 102 14.69 2.71 -14.78
C ILE A 102 15.54 1.48 -15.12
N ASP A 103 15.35 0.35 -14.44
CA ASP A 103 16.07 -0.89 -14.73
C ASP A 103 15.82 -1.34 -16.17
N SER A 104 14.57 -1.35 -16.61
CA SER A 104 14.18 -1.71 -17.97
C SER A 104 14.83 -0.76 -19.01
N LEU A 105 14.79 0.57 -18.80
CA LEU A 105 15.45 1.53 -19.71
C LEU A 105 16.98 1.37 -19.72
N THR A 106 17.58 1.02 -18.59
CA THR A 106 19.02 0.75 -18.49
C THR A 106 19.39 -0.49 -19.28
N LEU A 107 18.59 -1.56 -19.20
CA LEU A 107 18.76 -2.75 -20.02
C LEU A 107 18.60 -2.43 -21.52
N ALA A 108 17.63 -1.60 -21.89
CA ALA A 108 17.47 -1.14 -23.28
C ALA A 108 18.71 -0.39 -23.79
N ASN A 109 19.26 0.55 -23.02
CA ASN A 109 20.50 1.28 -23.35
C ASN A 109 21.72 0.35 -23.47
N SER A 110 21.76 -0.77 -22.75
CA SER A 110 22.88 -1.72 -22.85
C SER A 110 22.89 -2.53 -24.16
N LEU A 111 21.76 -2.61 -24.85
CA LEU A 111 21.58 -3.43 -26.05
C LEU A 111 21.84 -2.65 -27.35
N VAL A 112 21.59 -1.35 -27.35
CA VAL A 112 21.80 -0.48 -28.52
C VAL A 112 22.74 0.66 -28.13
N GLU A 113 23.69 1.02 -28.98
CA GLU A 113 24.67 2.09 -28.73
C GLU A 113 24.02 3.49 -28.83
N ALA A 114 23.03 3.75 -27.99
CA ALA A 114 22.31 5.01 -27.95
C ALA A 114 21.89 5.34 -26.52
N ASN A 115 22.32 6.51 -26.05
CA ASN A 115 21.89 7.15 -24.80
C ASN A 115 20.44 7.67 -24.86
N TYR A 116 19.60 7.02 -25.66
CA TYR A 116 18.30 7.52 -26.03
C TYR A 116 17.34 7.64 -24.84
N ASN A 117 17.52 6.77 -23.83
CA ASN A 117 16.66 6.74 -22.66
C ASN A 117 17.21 7.53 -21.45
N GLU A 118 18.41 8.15 -21.53
CA GLU A 118 19.04 8.85 -20.38
C GLU A 118 18.15 9.94 -19.80
N GLN A 119 17.55 10.77 -20.66
CA GLN A 119 16.66 11.84 -20.20
C GLN A 119 15.42 11.30 -19.48
N GLN A 120 14.90 10.13 -19.89
CA GLN A 120 13.74 9.52 -19.24
C GLN A 120 14.14 8.93 -17.89
N ILE A 121 15.30 8.28 -17.80
CA ILE A 121 15.87 7.79 -16.53
C ILE A 121 16.03 8.95 -15.53
N ASP A 122 16.63 10.07 -15.93
CA ASP A 122 16.81 11.24 -15.06
C ASP A 122 15.49 11.81 -14.54
N ARG A 123 14.44 11.82 -15.38
CA ARG A 123 13.10 12.26 -14.99
C ARG A 123 12.47 11.30 -13.96
N LEU A 124 12.57 9.99 -14.19
CA LEU A 124 12.08 8.99 -13.26
C LEU A 124 12.83 9.04 -11.93
N GLN A 125 14.14 9.27 -11.95
CA GLN A 125 14.94 9.44 -10.74
C GLN A 125 14.50 10.68 -9.96
N THR A 126 14.30 11.81 -10.64
CA THR A 126 13.78 13.04 -10.03
C THR A 126 12.40 12.82 -9.42
N LYS A 127 11.54 12.04 -10.10
CA LYS A 127 10.21 11.69 -9.62
C LYS A 127 10.29 10.84 -8.34
N ILE A 128 11.13 9.80 -8.33
CA ILE A 128 11.42 9.02 -7.13
C ILE A 128 11.83 9.97 -6.01
N ASP A 129 12.87 10.77 -6.20
CA ASP A 129 13.42 11.65 -5.17
C ASP A 129 12.37 12.64 -4.62
N SER A 130 11.46 13.13 -5.46
CA SER A 130 10.37 14.03 -5.04
C SER A 130 9.32 13.38 -4.14
N GLU A 131 9.14 12.06 -4.24
CA GLU A 131 8.17 11.28 -3.46
C GLU A 131 8.77 10.78 -2.13
N GLN A 132 10.03 11.10 -1.84
CA GLN A 132 10.78 10.63 -0.66
C GLN A 132 10.87 11.66 0.48
N SER A 133 9.90 12.55 0.62
CA SER A 133 9.97 13.62 1.63
C SER A 133 9.95 13.12 3.08
N GLU A 134 9.49 11.89 3.31
CA GLU A 134 9.47 11.23 4.63
C GLU A 134 10.67 10.30 4.85
N ARG A 135 11.63 10.24 3.94
CA ARG A 135 12.86 9.43 4.08
C ARG A 135 13.80 10.05 5.13
N ASP A 136 14.74 9.24 5.63
CA ASP A 136 15.80 9.64 6.58
C ASP A 136 15.33 9.92 8.02
N TYR A 137 14.17 9.41 8.43
CA TYR A 137 13.72 9.50 9.83
C TYR A 137 14.29 8.38 10.72
N THR A 138 14.63 7.24 10.14
CA THR A 138 15.19 6.08 10.86
C THR A 138 16.10 5.25 9.94
N ASP A 139 16.92 4.39 10.52
CA ASP A 139 17.73 3.39 9.82
C ASP A 139 17.34 1.95 10.23
N VAL A 140 16.18 1.83 10.88
CA VAL A 140 15.73 0.62 11.56
C VAL A 140 14.28 0.33 11.19
N TYR A 141 13.98 -0.94 10.91
CA TYR A 141 12.63 -1.46 10.79
C TYR A 141 12.12 -1.90 12.16
N GLU A 142 11.07 -1.24 12.67
CA GLU A 142 10.47 -1.50 13.99
C GLU A 142 9.33 -2.51 13.85
N ASP A 143 9.72 -3.78 13.71
CA ASP A 143 8.78 -4.89 13.61
C ASP A 143 7.88 -5.02 14.85
N SER A 144 6.59 -5.25 14.62
CA SER A 144 5.62 -5.58 15.67
C SER A 144 5.00 -6.98 15.51
N ARG A 145 5.64 -7.88 14.74
CA ARG A 145 5.24 -9.28 14.59
C ARG A 145 4.92 -9.94 15.93
N ASP A 146 3.90 -10.79 15.92
CA ASP A 146 3.41 -11.56 17.06
C ASP A 146 2.91 -10.72 18.26
N SER A 147 2.78 -9.40 18.09
CA SER A 147 2.27 -8.49 19.11
C SER A 147 0.74 -8.31 19.02
N GLY A 148 0.14 -7.83 20.10
CA GLY A 148 -1.27 -7.46 20.11
C GLY A 148 -2.26 -8.62 19.97
N ILE A 149 -3.42 -8.29 19.42
CA ILE A 149 -4.58 -9.16 19.17
C ILE A 149 -4.49 -9.81 17.78
N THR A 150 -3.98 -9.07 16.79
CA THR A 150 -3.67 -9.49 15.43
C THR A 150 -2.17 -9.76 15.34
N LYS A 151 -1.79 -10.99 15.63
CA LYS A 151 -0.40 -11.45 15.70
C LYS A 151 0.20 -11.71 14.33
N THR A 152 -0.57 -12.37 13.46
CA THR A 152 -0.14 -12.81 12.13
C THR A 152 -1.31 -12.75 11.15
N LEU A 153 -1.03 -12.45 9.88
CA LEU A 153 -2.05 -12.44 8.82
C LEU A 153 -2.28 -13.86 8.27
N GLN A 154 -2.58 -14.82 9.14
CA GLN A 154 -2.79 -16.23 8.77
C GLN A 154 -4.09 -16.77 9.33
N LYS A 155 -4.53 -17.92 8.79
CA LYS A 155 -5.75 -18.60 9.23
C LYS A 155 -6.96 -17.66 9.12
N LYS A 156 -7.81 -17.66 10.14
CA LYS A 156 -9.06 -16.91 10.14
C LYS A 156 -8.93 -15.52 10.75
N ILE A 157 -9.39 -14.53 10.02
CA ILE A 157 -9.32 -13.12 10.39
C ILE A 157 -10.67 -12.46 10.12
N THR A 158 -11.28 -11.88 11.16
CA THR A 158 -12.40 -10.96 10.96
C THR A 158 -11.89 -9.53 10.97
N ILE A 159 -12.05 -8.82 9.86
CA ILE A 159 -11.93 -7.37 9.83
C ILE A 159 -13.25 -6.79 10.35
N ALA A 160 -13.24 -6.33 11.60
CA ALA A 160 -14.37 -5.61 12.18
C ALA A 160 -14.29 -4.15 11.72
N TYR A 161 -15.00 -3.84 10.64
CA TYR A 161 -14.99 -2.54 9.99
C TYR A 161 -16.10 -1.63 10.52
N ILE A 162 -15.72 -0.61 11.28
CA ILE A 162 -16.62 0.28 12.00
C ILE A 162 -16.70 1.62 11.28
N TYR A 163 -17.83 1.86 10.62
CA TYR A 163 -18.17 3.19 10.12
C TYR A 163 -18.45 4.12 11.30
N LEU A 164 -17.59 5.12 11.48
CA LEU A 164 -17.69 6.12 12.54
C LEU A 164 -18.27 7.41 11.98
N ASP A 165 -19.51 7.71 12.33
CA ASP A 165 -20.10 9.02 12.11
C ASP A 165 -19.65 9.96 13.23
N ASP A 166 -18.83 10.95 12.90
CA ASP A 166 -18.28 11.91 13.87
C ASP A 166 -19.28 13.00 14.28
N ASN A 167 -20.46 13.03 13.66
CA ASN A 167 -21.54 14.00 13.90
C ASN A 167 -21.10 15.47 13.73
N ARG A 168 -20.02 15.71 12.98
CA ARG A 168 -19.46 17.03 12.67
C ARG A 168 -19.16 17.19 11.18
N TRP A 169 -18.37 16.29 10.61
CA TRP A 169 -17.85 16.34 9.24
C TRP A 169 -18.19 15.06 8.44
N SER A 170 -18.18 13.90 9.09
CA SER A 170 -18.43 12.60 8.45
C SER A 170 -19.88 12.15 8.61
N LYS A 171 -20.48 11.75 7.49
CA LYS A 171 -21.80 11.11 7.44
C LYS A 171 -21.77 9.96 6.43
N TRP A 172 -21.89 8.74 6.93
CA TRP A 172 -21.90 7.53 6.13
C TRP A 172 -23.28 7.27 5.51
N SER A 173 -23.48 7.74 4.28
CA SER A 173 -24.66 7.36 3.51
C SER A 173 -24.61 5.88 3.10
N PRO A 174 -25.76 5.24 2.82
CA PRO A 174 -25.80 3.88 2.29
C PRO A 174 -24.93 3.69 1.04
N ARG A 175 -24.90 4.68 0.12
CA ARG A 175 -24.09 4.63 -1.09
C ARG A 175 -22.59 4.63 -0.81
N LEU A 176 -22.12 5.48 0.12
CA LEU A 176 -20.71 5.53 0.49
C LEU A 176 -20.27 4.24 1.18
N ARG A 177 -21.12 3.68 2.05
CA ARG A 177 -20.87 2.37 2.68
C ARG A 177 -20.79 1.27 1.64
N GLN A 178 -21.68 1.24 0.64
CA GLN A 178 -21.61 0.24 -0.41
C GLN A 178 -20.32 0.36 -1.23
N ARG A 179 -19.90 1.57 -1.59
CA ARG A 179 -18.61 1.78 -2.28
C ARG A 179 -17.43 1.27 -1.45
N ASN A 180 -17.43 1.54 -0.15
CA ASN A 180 -16.40 1.05 0.74
C ASN A 180 -16.39 -0.47 0.88
N ARG A 181 -17.56 -1.12 0.82
CA ARG A 181 -17.64 -2.58 0.80
C ARG A 181 -16.92 -3.14 -0.43
N ASN A 182 -17.26 -2.62 -1.60
CA ASN A 182 -16.59 -3.01 -2.84
C ASN A 182 -15.07 -2.73 -2.80
N SER A 183 -14.65 -1.63 -2.16
CA SER A 183 -13.23 -1.32 -1.93
C SER A 183 -12.55 -2.42 -1.12
N MET A 184 -13.13 -2.76 0.04
CA MET A 184 -12.63 -3.81 0.92
C MET A 184 -12.67 -5.21 0.29
N ASP A 185 -13.66 -5.50 -0.56
CA ASP A 185 -13.67 -6.76 -1.32
C ASP A 185 -12.41 -6.87 -2.20
N GLY A 186 -11.99 -5.76 -2.82
CA GLY A 186 -10.73 -5.70 -3.57
C GLY A 186 -9.50 -5.88 -2.68
N VAL A 187 -9.49 -5.30 -1.47
CA VAL A 187 -8.40 -5.47 -0.50
C VAL A 187 -8.29 -6.93 -0.04
N VAL A 188 -9.41 -7.58 0.26
CA VAL A 188 -9.45 -8.99 0.67
C VAL A 188 -8.98 -9.90 -0.47
N ASN A 189 -9.45 -9.67 -1.69
CA ASN A 189 -8.99 -10.43 -2.85
C ASN A 189 -7.48 -10.25 -3.09
N TRP A 190 -6.98 -9.02 -2.90
CA TRP A 190 -5.55 -8.74 -2.99
C TRP A 190 -4.76 -9.49 -1.91
N TYR A 191 -5.21 -9.51 -0.65
CA TYR A 191 -4.55 -10.32 0.38
C TYR A 191 -4.49 -11.80 0.01
N HIS A 192 -5.58 -12.38 -0.50
CA HIS A 192 -5.59 -13.76 -0.97
C HIS A 192 -4.59 -13.99 -2.11
N GLN A 193 -4.55 -13.09 -3.10
CA GLN A 193 -3.59 -13.17 -4.20
C GLN A 193 -2.14 -13.09 -3.69
N GLN A 194 -1.83 -12.13 -2.82
CA GLN A 194 -0.48 -11.99 -2.25
C GLN A 194 -0.10 -13.19 -1.39
N SER A 195 -1.03 -13.73 -0.59
CA SER A 195 -0.79 -14.90 0.25
C SER A 195 -0.43 -16.16 -0.56
N GLY A 196 -0.98 -16.30 -1.77
CA GLY A 196 -0.63 -17.38 -2.69
C GLY A 196 0.80 -17.32 -3.22
N ASN A 197 1.43 -16.13 -3.23
CA ASN A 197 2.85 -15.99 -3.60
C ASN A 197 3.80 -16.54 -2.52
N TYR A 198 3.28 -16.84 -1.32
CA TYR A 198 4.02 -17.33 -0.15
C TYR A 198 3.51 -18.69 0.33
N ASP A 199 2.77 -19.44 -0.49
CA ASP A 199 2.20 -20.75 -0.15
C ASP A 199 1.30 -20.74 1.11
N ILE A 200 0.62 -19.61 1.37
CA ILE A 200 -0.32 -19.46 2.49
C ILE A 200 -1.74 -19.79 2.01
N ASP A 201 -2.09 -21.07 2.05
CA ASP A 201 -3.35 -21.58 1.50
C ASP A 201 -4.56 -21.47 2.46
N ASP A 202 -4.32 -21.22 3.75
CA ASP A 202 -5.36 -21.27 4.80
C ASP A 202 -5.84 -19.89 5.28
N LEU A 203 -5.45 -18.81 4.60
CA LEU A 203 -5.92 -17.47 4.91
C LEU A 203 -7.41 -17.34 4.58
N GLU A 204 -8.22 -17.09 5.61
CA GLU A 204 -9.65 -16.80 5.54
C GLU A 204 -9.91 -15.40 6.12
N VAL A 205 -10.27 -14.44 5.27
CA VAL A 205 -10.59 -13.07 5.70
C VAL A 205 -12.08 -12.80 5.55
N ASP A 206 -12.78 -12.50 6.65
CA ASP A 206 -14.17 -12.04 6.62
C ASP A 206 -14.29 -10.58 7.08
N VAL A 207 -15.03 -9.76 6.35
CA VAL A 207 -15.27 -8.36 6.75
C VAL A 207 -16.66 -8.23 7.35
N ARG A 208 -16.74 -7.73 8.59
CA ARG A 208 -17.99 -7.45 9.28
C ARG A 208 -18.14 -5.96 9.52
N TYR A 209 -19.22 -5.42 8.99
CA TYR A 209 -19.47 -3.98 9.03
C TYR A 209 -20.35 -3.59 10.21
N PHE A 210 -19.87 -2.64 10.99
CA PHE A 210 -20.58 -2.01 12.09
C PHE A 210 -20.74 -0.53 11.82
N TYR A 211 -21.69 0.09 12.51
CA TYR A 211 -21.94 1.52 12.40
C TYR A 211 -22.12 2.08 13.80
N VAL A 212 -21.32 3.10 14.11
CA VAL A 212 -21.34 3.78 15.40
C VAL A 212 -21.43 5.28 15.15
N LYS A 213 -22.25 5.95 15.97
CA LYS A 213 -22.44 7.39 15.87
C LYS A 213 -21.91 8.08 17.11
N SER A 214 -20.98 9.00 16.94
CA SER A 214 -20.52 9.84 18.04
C SER A 214 -21.61 10.85 18.41
N PRO A 215 -22.13 10.88 19.65
CA PRO A 215 -23.08 11.93 20.07
C PRO A 215 -22.41 13.31 20.16
N LYS A 216 -21.08 13.35 20.30
CA LYS A 216 -20.27 14.57 20.32
C LYS A 216 -19.55 14.71 18.98
N GLY A 217 -19.27 15.94 18.55
CA GLY A 217 -18.38 16.14 17.38
C GLY A 217 -16.99 15.58 17.67
N ILE A 218 -16.40 14.80 16.75
CA ILE A 218 -14.97 14.41 16.81
C ILE A 218 -14.17 15.41 15.96
N SER A 219 -13.05 15.91 16.50
CA SER A 219 -12.13 16.75 15.72
C SER A 219 -10.98 15.93 15.15
N LYS A 220 -10.33 16.48 14.12
CA LYS A 220 -9.18 15.88 13.44
C LYS A 220 -8.01 15.66 14.40
N GLU A 221 -7.76 16.62 15.27
CA GLU A 221 -6.67 16.59 16.26
C GLU A 221 -6.95 15.58 17.37
N TRP A 222 -8.22 15.38 17.73
CA TRP A 222 -8.59 14.48 18.80
C TRP A 222 -8.48 13.01 18.37
N ILE A 223 -8.79 12.69 17.10
CA ILE A 223 -8.77 11.30 16.61
C ILE A 223 -7.40 10.62 16.75
N ARG A 224 -6.32 11.41 16.74
CA ARG A 224 -4.93 10.96 16.91
C ARG A 224 -4.49 10.85 18.37
N GLN A 225 -5.29 11.29 19.33
CA GLN A 225 -4.92 11.29 20.75
C GLN A 225 -5.36 9.98 21.42
N ARG A 226 -4.53 9.45 22.33
CA ARG A 226 -4.77 8.18 23.03
C ARG A 226 -6.13 8.09 23.74
N ASP A 227 -6.67 9.19 24.23
CA ASP A 227 -7.97 9.23 24.92
C ASP A 227 -9.15 9.02 23.96
N PHE A 228 -9.03 9.42 22.69
CA PHE A 228 -10.03 9.15 21.66
C PHE A 228 -10.27 7.64 21.48
N PHE A 229 -9.26 6.81 21.67
CA PHE A 229 -9.35 5.36 21.50
C PHE A 229 -10.25 4.75 22.57
N ILE A 230 -10.02 5.13 23.82
CA ILE A 230 -10.85 4.74 24.96
C ILE A 230 -12.29 5.17 24.70
N TYR A 231 -12.46 6.37 24.15
CA TYR A 231 -13.77 6.87 23.73
C TYR A 231 -14.41 6.04 22.62
N ALA A 232 -13.71 5.76 21.52
CA ALA A 232 -14.21 5.02 20.37
C ALA A 232 -14.59 3.58 20.73
N GLN A 233 -13.78 2.92 21.56
CA GLN A 233 -14.10 1.60 22.10
C GLN A 233 -15.33 1.64 23.01
N GLY A 234 -15.40 2.62 23.93
CA GLY A 234 -16.56 2.84 24.78
C GLY A 234 -17.83 3.08 23.97
N LEU A 235 -17.71 3.84 22.87
CA LEU A 235 -18.79 4.11 21.93
C LEU A 235 -19.27 2.82 21.25
N LEU A 236 -18.33 2.04 20.72
CA LEU A 236 -18.58 0.77 20.05
C LEU A 236 -19.32 -0.21 20.94
N VAL A 237 -18.76 -0.52 22.12
CA VAL A 237 -19.33 -1.56 22.99
C VAL A 237 -20.69 -1.12 23.53
N LYS A 238 -20.86 0.17 23.88
CA LYS A 238 -22.12 0.69 24.37
C LYS A 238 -23.22 0.61 23.32
N GLN A 239 -22.95 0.96 22.07
CA GLN A 239 -23.96 0.97 21.00
C GLN A 239 -24.29 -0.43 20.48
N LEU A 240 -23.30 -1.34 20.51
CA LEU A 240 -23.51 -2.73 20.10
C LEU A 240 -23.97 -3.65 21.25
N GLY A 241 -24.12 -3.13 22.48
CA GLY A 241 -24.66 -3.88 23.61
C GLY A 241 -23.66 -4.79 24.33
N PHE A 242 -22.36 -4.58 24.16
CA PHE A 242 -21.29 -5.31 24.84
C PHE A 242 -20.81 -4.56 26.09
N ARG A 243 -20.30 -5.29 27.09
CA ARG A 243 -19.73 -4.66 28.30
C ARG A 243 -18.30 -4.17 28.09
N THR A 244 -17.53 -4.89 27.26
CA THR A 244 -16.12 -4.59 27.01
C THR A 244 -15.74 -4.92 25.56
N THR A 245 -14.66 -4.31 25.05
CA THR A 245 -14.14 -4.60 23.71
C THR A 245 -13.72 -6.06 23.58
N LYS A 246 -13.14 -6.63 24.65
CA LYS A 246 -12.81 -8.06 24.72
C LYS A 246 -14.03 -8.96 24.51
N GLN A 247 -15.19 -8.61 25.07
CA GLN A 247 -16.42 -9.37 24.83
C GLN A 247 -16.92 -9.23 23.39
N PHE A 248 -16.83 -8.03 22.82
CA PHE A 248 -17.16 -7.81 21.41
C PHE A 248 -16.26 -8.66 20.50
N ILE A 249 -14.94 -8.59 20.68
CA ILE A 249 -13.96 -9.41 19.93
C ILE A 249 -14.26 -10.90 20.11
N ALA A 250 -14.44 -11.38 21.35
CA ALA A 250 -14.76 -12.78 21.63
C ALA A 250 -16.05 -13.25 20.96
N SER A 251 -17.04 -12.36 20.75
CA SER A 251 -18.27 -12.68 20.03
C SER A 251 -18.06 -12.89 18.53
N LEU A 252 -17.03 -12.26 17.95
CA LEU A 252 -16.65 -12.44 16.55
C LEU A 252 -15.83 -13.71 16.37
N THR A 253 -14.92 -13.99 17.29
CA THR A 253 -14.04 -15.17 17.23
C THR A 253 -14.68 -16.46 17.70
N GLY A 254 -15.82 -16.38 18.39
CA GLY A 254 -16.41 -17.53 19.09
C GLY A 254 -15.51 -18.10 20.18
N GLY A 255 -14.51 -17.35 20.65
CA GLY A 255 -13.49 -17.79 21.59
C GLY A 255 -12.37 -18.65 20.99
N SER A 256 -12.32 -18.82 19.66
CA SER A 256 -11.24 -19.55 18.99
C SER A 256 -9.91 -18.80 19.08
N SER A 257 -8.83 -19.50 19.41
CA SER A 257 -7.47 -18.96 19.39
C SER A 257 -6.86 -18.90 17.99
N ASN A 258 -7.45 -19.58 17.01
CA ASN A 258 -7.06 -19.55 15.60
C ASN A 258 -7.83 -18.50 14.79
N HIS A 259 -8.56 -17.61 15.47
CA HIS A 259 -9.38 -16.58 14.85
C HIS A 259 -9.04 -15.22 15.46
N GLN A 260 -8.55 -14.30 14.62
CA GLN A 260 -8.08 -12.97 15.02
C GLN A 260 -9.07 -11.89 14.55
N VAL A 261 -9.02 -10.70 15.17
CA VAL A 261 -9.90 -9.59 14.81
C VAL A 261 -9.09 -8.32 14.58
N ALA A 262 -9.07 -7.84 13.33
CA ALA A 262 -8.55 -6.53 12.98
C ALA A 262 -9.65 -5.47 13.21
N LEU A 263 -9.42 -4.54 14.13
CA LEU A 263 -10.34 -3.44 14.40
C LEU A 263 -10.04 -2.27 13.46
N VAL A 264 -10.98 -1.91 12.58
CA VAL A 264 -10.81 -0.79 11.64
C VAL A 264 -11.91 0.21 11.85
N PHE A 265 -11.58 1.41 12.32
CA PHE A 265 -12.52 2.52 12.38
C PHE A 265 -12.32 3.39 11.15
N HIS A 266 -13.42 3.81 10.53
CA HIS A 266 -13.37 4.69 9.37
C HIS A 266 -14.26 5.90 9.58
N SER A 267 -13.62 7.06 9.77
CA SER A 267 -14.30 8.34 9.68
C SER A 267 -14.18 8.85 8.25
N ASN A 268 -15.29 9.23 7.60
CA ASN A 268 -15.26 9.83 6.26
C ASN A 268 -14.81 11.31 6.35
N ASN A 269 -13.60 11.55 6.82
CA ASN A 269 -12.97 12.85 7.02
C ASN A 269 -11.99 13.14 5.87
N ASP A 270 -11.05 14.08 6.03
CA ASP A 270 -9.98 14.38 5.06
C ASP A 270 -8.68 14.59 5.84
N GLU A 271 -8.08 13.50 6.28
CA GLU A 271 -6.88 13.47 7.09
C GLU A 271 -6.04 12.26 6.71
N ARG A 272 -4.75 12.26 7.08
CA ARG A 272 -3.90 11.08 7.01
C ARG A 272 -4.42 9.99 7.93
N SER A 273 -4.69 8.82 7.34
CA SER A 273 -5.02 7.57 8.03
C SER A 273 -3.81 7.10 8.86
N PHE A 274 -4.04 6.24 9.84
CA PHE A 274 -2.96 5.66 10.64
C PHE A 274 -3.42 4.37 11.33
N ALA A 275 -2.45 3.54 11.70
CA ALA A 275 -2.62 2.45 12.62
C ALA A 275 -2.00 2.79 13.99
N MET A 276 -2.59 2.24 15.05
CA MET A 276 -1.87 2.07 16.31
C MET A 276 -1.72 0.58 16.50
N SER A 277 -0.53 0.07 16.18
CA SER A 277 -0.11 -1.29 16.47
C SER A 277 0.36 -1.42 17.92
N CYS A 278 0.36 -2.66 18.41
CA CYS A 278 0.98 -2.97 19.68
C CYS A 278 2.49 -3.07 19.51
N PRO A 279 3.29 -2.22 20.19
CA PRO A 279 4.74 -2.32 20.09
C PRO A 279 5.23 -3.58 20.81
N LYS A 280 6.35 -4.11 20.31
CA LYS A 280 6.86 -5.43 20.68
C LYS A 280 7.26 -5.52 22.15
N GLU A 281 7.72 -4.44 22.79
CA GLU A 281 8.04 -4.38 24.23
C GLU A 281 6.82 -4.66 25.13
N TYR A 282 5.61 -4.42 24.61
CA TYR A 282 4.36 -4.61 25.34
C TYR A 282 3.52 -5.77 24.78
N GLN A 283 4.12 -6.70 24.01
CA GLN A 283 3.44 -7.82 23.34
C GLN A 283 2.39 -8.56 24.21
N ARG A 284 2.65 -8.74 25.52
CA ARG A 284 1.75 -9.48 26.42
C ARG A 284 0.69 -8.63 27.13
N SER A 285 0.86 -7.31 27.16
CA SER A 285 0.00 -6.39 27.92
C SER A 285 -0.79 -5.44 27.03
N CYS A 286 -0.36 -5.28 25.78
CA CYS A 286 -1.08 -4.51 24.78
C CYS A 286 -2.29 -5.31 24.29
N ASN A 287 -3.47 -4.82 24.64
CA ASN A 287 -4.75 -5.42 24.24
C ASN A 287 -5.52 -4.47 23.32
N LEU A 288 -4.80 -3.54 22.67
CA LEU A 288 -5.36 -2.36 22.04
C LEU A 288 -4.54 -2.01 20.80
N GLU A 289 -5.01 -2.51 19.66
CA GLU A 289 -4.58 -2.03 18.35
C GLU A 289 -5.80 -1.83 17.45
N TYR A 290 -5.65 -0.94 16.48
CA TYR A 290 -6.70 -0.60 15.55
C TYR A 290 -6.15 0.22 14.39
N VAL A 291 -6.91 0.26 13.30
CA VAL A 291 -6.73 1.23 12.24
C VAL A 291 -7.73 2.36 12.42
N MET A 292 -7.28 3.58 12.15
CA MET A 292 -8.13 4.72 11.88
C MET A 292 -7.96 5.17 10.43
N LEU A 293 -8.94 4.81 9.60
CA LEU A 293 -9.07 5.34 8.25
C LEU A 293 -9.78 6.68 8.29
N THR A 294 -9.25 7.63 7.52
CA THR A 294 -9.84 8.97 7.39
C THR A 294 -10.16 9.35 5.95
N GLU A 295 -9.95 8.46 4.99
CA GLU A 295 -10.15 8.76 3.57
C GLU A 295 -11.61 8.98 3.17
N LYS A 296 -11.84 9.93 2.25
CA LYS A 296 -13.19 10.17 1.69
C LYS A 296 -13.55 9.12 0.66
N MET A 297 -14.74 8.52 0.83
CA MET A 297 -15.31 7.60 -0.17
C MET A 297 -16.05 8.30 -1.32
N ASN A 298 -15.93 9.62 -1.47
CA ASN A 298 -16.63 10.37 -2.54
C ASN A 298 -15.90 10.21 -3.90
N ASN A 299 -16.39 10.85 -4.96
CA ASN A 299 -15.72 10.83 -6.27
C ASN A 299 -14.49 11.75 -6.24
N ASN A 300 -13.44 11.29 -5.58
CA ASN A 300 -12.12 11.91 -5.65
C ASN A 300 -11.38 11.33 -6.88
N PRO A 301 -10.69 12.14 -7.71
CA PRO A 301 -9.76 11.63 -8.73
C PRO A 301 -8.77 10.59 -8.18
N TYR A 302 -8.44 10.65 -6.89
CA TYR A 302 -7.56 9.71 -6.20
C TYR A 302 -8.30 8.56 -5.49
N GLY A 303 -9.52 8.23 -5.92
CA GLY A 303 -10.31 7.15 -5.32
C GLY A 303 -9.64 5.77 -5.40
N TRP A 304 -8.66 5.59 -6.29
CA TRP A 304 -7.85 4.39 -6.43
C TRP A 304 -6.90 4.17 -5.23
N VAL A 305 -6.49 5.24 -4.54
CA VAL A 305 -5.57 5.20 -3.38
C VAL A 305 -6.22 4.52 -2.17
N ILE A 306 -7.55 4.57 -2.07
CA ILE A 306 -8.29 4.11 -0.88
C ILE A 306 -8.01 2.63 -0.57
N GLN A 307 -7.95 1.78 -1.59
CA GLN A 307 -7.65 0.35 -1.39
C GLN A 307 -6.23 0.15 -0.88
N GLN A 308 -5.26 0.92 -1.38
CA GLN A 308 -3.88 0.86 -0.92
C GLN A 308 -3.75 1.33 0.52
N VAL A 309 -4.36 2.46 0.89
CA VAL A 309 -4.39 2.92 2.28
C VAL A 309 -5.09 1.92 3.19
N GLN A 310 -6.22 1.34 2.76
CA GLN A 310 -6.88 0.28 3.52
C GLN A 310 -5.97 -0.92 3.75
N ALA A 311 -5.30 -1.41 2.70
CA ALA A 311 -4.41 -2.56 2.79
C ALA A 311 -3.18 -2.26 3.67
N HIS A 312 -2.53 -1.13 3.43
CA HIS A 312 -1.36 -0.63 4.15
C HIS A 312 -1.63 -0.52 5.65
N GLU A 313 -2.68 0.22 6.02
CA GLU A 313 -2.97 0.47 7.43
C GLU A 313 -3.38 -0.80 8.18
N ILE A 314 -4.10 -1.71 7.51
CA ILE A 314 -4.49 -3.00 8.11
C ILE A 314 -3.25 -3.88 8.31
N LEU A 315 -2.25 -3.86 7.42
CA LEU A 315 -1.03 -4.64 7.57
C LEU A 315 -0.23 -4.25 8.81
N HIS A 316 -0.24 -2.97 9.22
CA HIS A 316 0.37 -2.55 10.48
C HIS A 316 -0.19 -3.28 11.69
N LEU A 317 -1.46 -3.68 11.68
CA LEU A 317 -2.03 -4.44 12.79
C LEU A 317 -1.39 -5.82 12.92
N PHE A 318 -0.81 -6.36 11.86
CA PHE A 318 -0.20 -7.69 11.84
C PHE A 318 1.32 -7.67 12.00
N GLY A 319 1.92 -6.52 12.27
CA GLY A 319 3.35 -6.42 12.52
C GLY A 319 4.13 -5.56 11.53
N ALA A 320 3.55 -5.27 10.37
CA ALA A 320 4.24 -4.51 9.33
C ALA A 320 4.55 -3.08 9.79
N ASP A 321 5.72 -2.60 9.41
CA ASP A 321 6.18 -1.24 9.63
C ASP A 321 6.43 -0.55 8.29
N ASP A 322 6.41 0.78 8.34
CA ASP A 322 6.65 1.63 7.19
C ASP A 322 8.10 1.54 6.72
N LEU A 323 8.30 1.31 5.42
CA LEU A 323 9.62 1.25 4.82
C LEU A 323 10.07 2.62 4.31
N TYR A 324 9.14 3.50 3.93
CA TYR A 324 9.48 4.82 3.39
C TYR A 324 10.25 5.76 4.34
N PRO A 325 10.19 5.62 5.68
CA PRO A 325 11.04 6.39 6.59
C PRO A 325 12.50 5.93 6.66
N ILE A 326 12.78 4.69 6.24
CA ILE A 326 14.10 4.06 6.38
C ILE A 326 15.00 4.49 5.22
N THR A 327 16.13 5.15 5.52
CA THR A 327 17.08 5.69 4.52
C THR A 327 17.48 4.64 3.47
N SER A 328 17.96 3.48 3.92
CA SER A 328 18.47 2.44 3.03
C SER A 328 17.39 1.57 2.38
N ALA A 329 16.11 1.82 2.66
CA ALA A 329 15.00 1.13 2.01
C ALA A 329 14.55 1.79 0.68
N LYS A 330 15.21 2.87 0.24
CA LYS A 330 14.86 3.58 -1.00
C LYS A 330 14.76 2.65 -2.21
N ASP A 331 15.82 1.88 -2.46
CA ASP A 331 15.90 0.98 -3.62
C ASP A 331 15.54 -0.48 -3.25
N TYR A 332 14.93 -0.68 -2.07
CA TYR A 332 14.55 -1.99 -1.55
C TYR A 332 13.04 -2.13 -1.51
N ALA A 333 12.52 -3.29 -1.90
CA ALA A 333 11.09 -3.56 -1.87
C ALA A 333 10.24 -2.46 -2.56
N VAL A 334 10.61 -2.12 -3.80
CA VAL A 334 10.17 -0.90 -4.51
C VAL A 334 8.73 -0.95 -5.01
N THR A 335 8.06 -2.10 -4.89
CA THR A 335 6.63 -2.29 -5.19
C THR A 335 5.81 -2.65 -3.95
N ASP A 336 6.46 -2.77 -2.79
CA ASP A 336 5.80 -3.11 -1.54
C ASP A 336 4.86 -1.99 -1.09
N VAL A 337 3.65 -2.37 -0.69
CA VAL A 337 2.62 -1.43 -0.21
C VAL A 337 3.05 -0.63 1.03
N MET A 338 4.06 -1.09 1.76
CA MET A 338 4.66 -0.40 2.92
C MET A 338 5.75 0.61 2.52
N ASN A 339 6.17 0.67 1.25
CA ASN A 339 7.23 1.58 0.78
C ASN A 339 6.74 2.57 -0.29
N TYR A 340 6.09 2.08 -1.35
CA TYR A 340 5.69 2.88 -2.50
C TYR A 340 4.22 2.67 -2.86
N TYR A 341 3.58 3.72 -3.36
CA TYR A 341 2.28 3.59 -4.00
C TYR A 341 2.43 3.06 -5.42
N SER A 342 1.51 2.19 -5.81
CA SER A 342 1.23 1.88 -7.21
C SER A 342 0.03 2.71 -7.69
N ASP A 343 -0.25 2.78 -8.99
CA ASP A 343 -1.50 3.39 -9.52
C ASP A 343 -2.78 2.62 -9.11
N ALA A 344 -2.64 1.34 -8.76
CA ALA A 344 -3.73 0.49 -8.26
C ALA A 344 -3.20 -0.56 -7.27
N LEU A 345 -4.03 -0.97 -6.29
CA LEU A 345 -3.63 -1.98 -5.30
C LEU A 345 -3.19 -3.30 -5.95
N LYS A 346 -3.83 -3.70 -7.06
CA LYS A 346 -3.48 -4.94 -7.77
C LYS A 346 -2.04 -4.98 -8.31
N HIS A 347 -1.40 -3.83 -8.47
CA HIS A 347 0.00 -3.72 -8.90
C HIS A 347 0.98 -3.58 -7.72
N ALA A 348 0.50 -3.31 -6.51
CA ALA A 348 1.32 -3.32 -5.31
C ALA A 348 1.55 -4.76 -4.84
N THR A 349 2.67 -4.99 -4.17
CA THR A 349 3.09 -6.29 -3.65
C THR A 349 3.17 -6.30 -2.12
N ILE A 350 3.23 -7.50 -1.55
CA ILE A 350 3.80 -7.74 -0.22
C ILE A 350 5.17 -8.37 -0.49
N ASP A 351 6.24 -7.61 -0.28
CA ASP A 351 7.61 -8.07 -0.48
C ASP A 351 8.11 -8.82 0.77
N PRO A 352 9.23 -9.55 0.68
CA PRO A 352 9.64 -10.48 1.73
C PRO A 352 9.74 -9.89 3.14
N ILE A 353 10.09 -8.60 3.29
CA ILE A 353 10.19 -7.97 4.62
C ILE A 353 8.81 -7.81 5.27
N THR A 354 7.81 -7.38 4.50
CA THR A 354 6.43 -7.23 4.95
C THR A 354 5.78 -8.60 5.14
N ALA A 355 6.06 -9.56 4.25
CA ALA A 355 5.62 -10.93 4.42
C ALA A 355 6.19 -11.56 5.70
N TRP A 356 7.45 -11.28 6.03
CA TRP A 356 8.04 -11.75 7.28
C TRP A 356 7.35 -11.12 8.50
N SER A 357 7.14 -9.81 8.51
CA SER A 357 6.56 -9.11 9.67
C SER A 357 5.11 -9.54 9.95
N ILE A 358 4.33 -9.82 8.90
CA ILE A 358 2.96 -10.35 9.05
C ILE A 358 2.90 -11.88 9.27
N GLY A 359 4.05 -12.54 9.36
CA GLY A 359 4.18 -13.93 9.76
C GLY A 359 4.12 -14.97 8.64
N TRP A 360 4.23 -14.58 7.37
CA TRP A 360 4.16 -15.50 6.23
C TRP A 360 5.48 -16.21 5.91
N THR A 361 6.61 -15.57 6.17
CA THR A 361 7.93 -16.13 5.83
C THR A 361 8.98 -15.85 6.91
N ASP A 362 10.19 -16.33 6.67
CA ASP A 362 11.40 -16.06 7.45
C ASP A 362 11.99 -14.68 7.12
N LEU A 363 12.80 -14.15 8.04
CA LEU A 363 13.40 -12.82 7.89
C LEU A 363 14.30 -12.78 6.63
N PRO A 364 14.04 -11.89 5.65
CA PRO A 364 14.90 -11.78 4.49
C PRO A 364 16.18 -11.01 4.82
N ASN A 365 17.12 -11.02 3.88
CA ASN A 365 18.23 -10.07 3.90
C ASN A 365 17.72 -8.67 3.58
N THR A 366 18.07 -7.69 4.42
CA THR A 366 17.68 -6.29 4.29
C THR A 366 18.92 -5.38 4.25
N PRO A 367 18.85 -4.21 3.58
CA PRO A 367 19.92 -3.19 3.60
C PRO A 367 19.86 -2.28 4.85
N PHE A 368 18.96 -2.56 5.78
CA PHE A 368 18.78 -1.86 7.06
C PHE A 368 18.75 -2.86 8.22
N ARG A 369 18.90 -2.34 9.43
CA ARG A 369 18.74 -3.14 10.65
C ARG A 369 17.27 -3.42 10.88
N VAL A 370 16.95 -4.64 11.28
CA VAL A 370 15.63 -5.02 11.78
C VAL A 370 15.72 -5.17 13.29
N ASP A 371 14.83 -4.50 14.03
CA ASP A 371 14.86 -4.56 15.49
C ASP A 371 14.19 -5.85 15.98
N LEU A 372 15.00 -6.90 16.05
CA LEU A 372 14.62 -8.13 16.70
C LEU A 372 14.81 -7.92 18.20
N ILE A 373 13.77 -7.50 18.91
CA ILE A 373 13.82 -7.54 20.38
C ILE A 373 13.99 -9.01 20.77
N GLU A 374 15.19 -9.36 21.22
CA GLU A 374 15.52 -10.69 21.75
C GLU A 374 14.70 -10.93 23.04
N ASP A 375 14.01 -12.08 23.10
CA ASP A 375 13.24 -12.53 24.28
C ASP A 375 14.12 -12.90 25.48
#